data_AF-A0A2E5KG22-F1
#
_entry.id   AF-A0A2E5KG22-F1
#
_cell.length_a   1.000
_cell.length_b   1.000
_cell.length_c   1.000
_cell.angle_alpha   90.00
_cell.angle_beta   90.00
_cell.angle_gamma   90.00
#
_symmetry.space_group_name_H-M   'P 1'
#
loop_
_entity.id
_entity.type
_entity.pdbx_description
1 polymer ?
#
loop_
_entity_poly.entity_id
_entity_poly.type
_entity_poly.pdbx_seq_one_letter_code
_entity_poly.pdbx_strand_id
1 'polypeptide(L)'
;MRTIVLDTSFLIHVANNPIPGSDYLSEIQSYNLITINDVVNELFGISKDRKNSIKTKRSKEAFLALKYVKNIPKEDVSGSESTDDKIINYASNNHDIIASLDRDILNKATRHNIDSVTIEKQRLIWRINYNR
;
A
#
# COMPACT_ATOMS: atom_id res chain seq x y z
N MET A 1 -0.82 -9.96 16.76
CA MET A 1 -0.29 -8.75 16.09
C MET A 1 -1.00 -8.65 14.75
N ARG A 2 -1.58 -7.49 14.42
CA ARG A 2 -2.33 -7.33 13.16
C ARG A 2 -1.39 -7.05 11.99
N THR A 3 -1.85 -7.35 10.79
CA THR A 3 -1.10 -7.11 9.56
C THR A 3 -1.68 -5.94 8.79
N ILE A 4 -0.80 -5.18 8.14
CA ILE A 4 -1.13 -4.10 7.22
C ILE A 4 -0.66 -4.51 5.82
N VAL A 5 -1.62 -4.59 4.90
CA VAL A 5 -1.39 -4.83 3.47
C VAL A 5 -1.14 -3.49 2.79
N LEU A 6 0.05 -3.32 2.22
CA LEU A 6 0.47 -2.09 1.57
C LEU A 6 0.17 -2.14 0.07
N ASP A 7 -0.51 -1.13 -0.47
CA ASP A 7 -0.76 -1.01 -1.90
C ASP A 7 0.36 -0.22 -2.64
N THR A 8 0.23 -0.14 -3.96
CA THR A 8 1.15 0.62 -4.83
C THR A 8 1.22 2.10 -4.46
N SER A 9 0.07 2.73 -4.16
CA SER A 9 -0.02 4.18 -3.91
C SER A 9 0.66 4.58 -2.59
N PHE A 10 0.49 3.79 -1.55
CA PHE A 10 1.09 3.94 -0.24
C PHE A 10 2.60 3.73 -0.29
N LEU A 11 3.05 2.64 -0.92
CA LEU A 11 4.48 2.36 -1.09
C LEU A 11 5.21 3.48 -1.84
N ILE A 12 4.60 4.03 -2.90
CA ILE A 12 5.13 5.19 -3.60
C ILE A 12 5.21 6.39 -2.65
N HIS A 13 4.15 6.68 -1.90
CA HIS A 13 4.14 7.85 -1.02
C HIS A 13 5.24 7.78 0.05
N VAL A 14 5.32 6.67 0.80
CA VAL A 14 6.26 6.54 1.92
C VAL A 14 7.72 6.50 1.46
N ALA A 15 8.01 5.86 0.32
CA ALA A 15 9.37 5.79 -0.20
C ALA A 15 9.89 7.15 -0.71
N ASN A 16 9.00 8.07 -1.08
CA ASN A 16 9.36 9.35 -1.69
C ASN A 16 9.22 10.54 -0.74
N ASN A 17 8.52 10.38 0.38
CA ASN A 17 8.34 11.42 1.39
C ASN A 17 8.81 10.92 2.76
N PRO A 18 10.11 10.58 2.92
CA PRO A 18 10.65 10.31 4.25
C PRO A 18 10.63 11.63 5.03
N ILE A 19 9.75 11.76 6.02
CA ILE A 19 9.69 12.98 6.83
C ILE A 19 10.67 12.82 8.00
N PRO A 20 11.65 13.72 8.15
CA PRO A 20 12.52 13.72 9.32
C PRO A 20 11.69 13.99 10.59
N GLY A 21 11.64 13.04 11.52
CA GLY A 21 11.08 13.23 12.86
C GLY A 21 9.56 13.00 13.02
N SER A 22 8.82 12.68 11.96
CA SER A 22 7.48 12.08 12.07
C SER A 22 7.56 10.66 11.54
N ASP A 23 7.92 9.72 12.41
CA ASP A 23 8.11 8.35 12.01
C ASP A 23 6.74 7.67 11.93
N TYR A 24 5.93 8.02 10.92
CA TYR A 24 4.69 7.29 10.63
C TYR A 24 4.98 5.80 10.42
N LEU A 25 6.23 5.45 10.02
CA LEU A 25 6.69 4.08 10.01
C LEU A 25 6.80 3.52 11.44
N SER A 26 7.29 4.26 12.44
CA SER A 26 7.23 3.84 13.85
C SER A 26 5.81 3.55 14.34
N GLU A 27 4.82 4.32 13.88
CA GLU A 27 3.41 4.10 14.24
C GLU A 27 2.85 2.80 13.65
N ILE A 28 3.35 2.38 12.47
CA ILE A 28 2.96 1.12 11.84
C ILE A 28 3.96 -0.04 12.07
N GLN A 29 5.12 0.22 12.68
CA GLN A 29 6.15 -0.78 13.00
C GLN A 29 5.69 -1.79 14.05
N SER A 30 4.68 -1.44 14.86
CA SER A 30 4.01 -2.39 15.76
C SER A 30 3.10 -3.39 15.04
N TYR A 31 2.94 -3.26 13.72
CA TYR A 31 2.16 -4.15 12.88
C TYR A 31 3.07 -4.98 11.98
N ASN A 32 2.58 -6.15 11.56
CA ASN A 32 3.21 -6.85 10.46
C ASN A 32 2.95 -6.07 9.17
N LEU A 33 3.99 -5.76 8.42
CA LEU A 33 3.85 -5.12 7.12
C LEU A 33 4.01 -6.18 6.03
N ILE A 34 3.07 -6.25 5.10
CA ILE A 34 3.15 -7.12 3.92
C ILE A 34 2.70 -6.39 2.68
N THR A 35 3.02 -6.95 1.53
CA THR A 35 2.42 -6.58 0.23
C THR A 35 2.10 -7.86 -0.54
N ILE A 36 1.42 -7.74 -1.67
CA ILE A 36 1.23 -8.85 -2.62
C ILE A 36 2.20 -8.73 -3.81
N ASN A 37 2.47 -9.84 -4.49
CA ASN A 37 3.34 -9.87 -5.68
C ASN A 37 2.84 -8.97 -6.82
N ASP A 38 1.54 -8.89 -7.05
CA ASP A 38 0.94 -8.03 -8.09
C ASP A 38 1.31 -6.55 -7.90
N VAL A 39 1.34 -6.05 -6.66
CA VAL A 39 1.79 -4.69 -6.33
C VAL A 39 3.26 -4.48 -6.71
N VAL A 40 4.12 -5.47 -6.46
CA VAL A 40 5.54 -5.41 -6.86
C VAL A 40 5.66 -5.38 -8.38
N ASN A 41 4.84 -6.13 -9.10
CA ASN A 41 4.80 -6.15 -10.56
C ASN A 41 4.33 -4.81 -11.13
N GLU A 42 3.31 -4.19 -10.53
CA GLU A 42 2.87 -2.83 -10.90
C GLU A 42 3.98 -1.81 -10.71
N LEU A 43 4.62 -1.81 -9.53
CA LEU A 43 5.76 -0.94 -9.25
C LEU A 43 6.90 -1.15 -10.25
N PHE A 44 7.19 -2.40 -10.61
CA PHE A 44 8.17 -2.74 -11.62
C PHE A 44 7.80 -2.17 -12.99
N GLY A 45 6.56 -2.37 -13.43
CA GLY A 45 6.03 -1.81 -14.68
C GLY A 45 6.14 -0.29 -14.75
N ILE A 46 5.73 0.40 -13.69
CA ILE A 46 5.82 1.86 -13.57
C ILE A 46 7.29 2.31 -13.60
N SER A 47 8.19 1.60 -12.91
CA SER A 47 9.63 1.96 -12.85
C SER A 47 10.32 1.90 -14.22
N LYS A 48 9.78 1.15 -15.18
CA LYS A 48 10.33 1.00 -16.53
C LYS A 48 9.72 1.96 -17.55
N ASP A 49 8.62 2.63 -17.24
CA ASP A 49 7.96 3.54 -18.17
C ASP A 49 8.69 4.90 -18.27
N ARG A 50 9.46 5.09 -19.36
CA ARG A 50 10.29 6.29 -19.59
C ARG A 50 9.80 7.16 -20.75
N LYS A 51 8.53 7.07 -21.14
CA LYS A 51 8.03 7.66 -22.38
C LYS A 51 7.96 9.21 -22.40
N ASN A 52 7.98 9.90 -21.24
CA ASN A 52 8.02 11.37 -21.16
C ASN A 52 8.47 11.87 -19.77
N SER A 53 8.69 13.18 -19.59
CA SER A 53 9.21 13.77 -18.34
C SER A 53 8.35 13.48 -17.09
N ILE A 54 7.01 13.52 -17.22
CA ILE A 54 6.09 13.19 -16.11
C ILE A 54 6.23 11.72 -15.73
N LYS A 55 6.27 10.83 -16.72
CA LYS A 55 6.51 9.40 -16.52
C LYS A 55 7.90 9.12 -15.95
N THR A 56 8.90 9.92 -16.30
CA THR A 56 10.25 9.84 -15.70
C THR A 56 10.23 10.14 -14.20
N LYS A 57 9.43 11.11 -13.74
CA LYS A 57 9.25 11.35 -12.29
C LYS A 57 8.59 10.15 -11.64
N ARG A 58 7.45 9.70 -12.15
CA ARG A 58 6.69 8.55 -11.60
C ARG A 58 7.52 7.24 -11.63
N SER A 59 8.34 7.04 -12.65
CA SER A 59 9.28 5.91 -12.78
C SER A 59 10.35 5.95 -11.68
N LYS A 60 10.93 7.12 -11.38
CA LYS A 60 11.87 7.29 -10.27
C LYS A 60 11.20 7.02 -8.92
N GLU A 61 9.98 7.52 -8.73
CA GLU A 61 9.22 7.32 -7.51
C GLU A 61 8.90 5.84 -7.26
N ALA A 62 8.46 5.13 -8.31
CA ALA A 62 8.22 3.68 -8.25
C ALA A 62 9.53 2.89 -8.05
N PHE A 63 10.65 3.34 -8.61
CA PHE A 63 11.95 2.72 -8.37
C PHE A 63 12.40 2.83 -6.91
N LEU A 64 12.13 3.96 -6.25
CA LEU A 64 12.37 4.12 -4.82
C LEU A 64 11.46 3.20 -3.99
N ALA A 65 10.17 3.10 -4.35
CA ALA A 65 9.24 2.16 -3.73
C ALA A 65 9.68 0.69 -3.90
N LEU A 66 10.22 0.30 -5.05
CA LEU A 66 10.79 -1.04 -5.26
C LEU A 66 11.99 -1.31 -4.35
N LYS A 67 12.83 -0.31 -4.08
CA LYS A 67 13.93 -0.47 -3.11
C LYS A 67 13.39 -0.65 -1.70
N TYR A 68 12.36 0.12 -1.33
CA TYR A 68 11.70 0.05 -0.03
C TYR A 68 11.04 -1.32 0.20
N VAL A 69 10.27 -1.81 -0.79
CA VAL A 69 9.52 -3.07 -0.67
C VAL A 69 10.41 -4.32 -0.61
N LYS A 70 11.71 -4.23 -0.93
CA LYS A 70 12.63 -5.38 -0.82
C LYS A 70 12.65 -5.99 0.57
N ASN A 71 12.50 -5.17 1.61
CA ASN A 71 12.55 -5.60 3.01
C ASN A 71 11.18 -5.96 3.59
N ILE A 72 10.12 -5.94 2.77
CA ILE A 72 8.74 -6.23 3.20
C ILE A 72 8.35 -7.63 2.67
N PRO A 73 7.83 -8.54 3.50
CA PRO A 73 7.27 -9.81 3.05
C PRO A 73 6.25 -9.65 1.91
N LYS A 74 6.28 -10.59 0.98
CA LYS A 74 5.43 -10.59 -0.22
C LYS A 74 4.64 -11.87 -0.26
N GLU A 75 3.33 -11.73 -0.32
CA GLU A 75 2.41 -12.86 -0.42
C GLU A 75 2.00 -13.07 -1.87
N ASP A 76 1.89 -14.35 -2.25
CA ASP A 76 1.40 -14.71 -3.57
C ASP A 76 -0.11 -14.92 -3.51
N VAL A 77 -0.85 -14.08 -4.24
CA VAL A 77 -2.32 -14.12 -4.23
C VAL A 77 -2.81 -14.57 -5.60
N SER A 78 -3.31 -15.80 -5.63
CA SER A 78 -3.92 -16.39 -6.83
C SER A 78 -5.23 -15.71 -7.18
N GLY A 79 -5.46 -15.50 -8.47
CA GLY A 79 -6.72 -14.92 -8.99
C GLY A 79 -6.48 -14.17 -10.29
N SER A 80 -7.50 -14.12 -11.15
CA SER A 80 -7.49 -13.35 -12.41
C SER A 80 -8.13 -11.96 -12.26
N GLU A 81 -8.52 -11.60 -11.05
CA GLU A 81 -9.08 -10.30 -10.71
C GLU A 81 -8.02 -9.20 -10.66
N SER A 82 -8.46 -7.95 -10.53
CA SER A 82 -7.54 -6.81 -10.47
C SER A 82 -6.68 -6.84 -9.20
N THR A 83 -5.51 -6.19 -9.22
CA THR A 83 -4.65 -6.03 -8.04
C THR A 83 -5.43 -5.49 -6.84
N ASP A 84 -6.28 -4.48 -7.06
CA ASP A 84 -7.12 -3.90 -6.03
C ASP A 84 -8.06 -4.93 -5.40
N ASP A 85 -8.72 -5.76 -6.23
CA ASP A 85 -9.65 -6.77 -5.74
C ASP A 85 -8.89 -7.88 -4.98
N LYS A 86 -7.69 -8.26 -5.43
CA LYS A 86 -6.82 -9.18 -4.69
C LYS A 86 -6.45 -8.63 -3.31
N ILE A 87 -6.11 -7.35 -3.20
CA ILE A 87 -5.81 -6.69 -1.92
C ILE A 87 -7.03 -6.74 -1.01
N ILE A 88 -8.21 -6.39 -1.52
CA ILE A 88 -9.47 -6.40 -0.76
C ILE A 88 -9.79 -7.82 -0.27
N ASN A 89 -9.73 -8.82 -1.14
CA ASN A 89 -10.03 -10.20 -0.79
C ASN A 89 -9.02 -10.76 0.22
N TYR A 90 -7.73 -10.52 0.00
CA TYR A 90 -6.68 -10.95 0.91
C TYR A 90 -6.88 -10.33 2.30
N ALA A 91 -7.10 -9.01 2.37
CA ALA A 91 -7.27 -8.33 3.65
C ALA A 91 -8.58 -8.74 4.35
N SER A 92 -9.65 -8.96 3.59
CA SER A 92 -10.94 -9.43 4.13
C SER A 92 -10.80 -10.81 4.78
N ASN A 93 -10.15 -11.76 4.09
CA ASN A 93 -10.03 -13.14 4.58
C ASN A 93 -9.15 -13.24 5.83
N ASN A 94 -8.11 -12.40 5.92
CA ASN A 94 -7.15 -12.40 7.03
C ASN A 94 -7.50 -11.41 8.16
N HIS A 95 -8.58 -10.63 8.00
CA HIS A 95 -8.97 -9.54 8.93
C HIS A 95 -7.89 -8.46 9.09
N ASP A 96 -7.12 -8.23 8.03
CA ASP A 96 -6.02 -7.29 8.00
C ASP A 96 -6.50 -5.85 7.77
N ILE A 97 -5.53 -4.93 7.83
CA ILE A 97 -5.72 -3.51 7.57
C ILE A 97 -5.16 -3.18 6.19
N ILE A 98 -5.85 -2.38 5.40
CA ILE A 98 -5.33 -1.90 4.10
C ILE A 98 -4.69 -0.53 4.26
N ALA A 99 -3.46 -0.37 3.80
CA ALA A 99 -2.81 0.94 3.66
C ALA A 99 -2.86 1.41 2.21
N SER A 100 -3.56 2.53 1.97
CA SER A 100 -3.73 3.08 0.62
C SER A 100 -3.94 4.59 0.64
N LEU A 101 -3.49 5.28 -0.41
CA LEU A 101 -3.89 6.66 -0.72
C LEU A 101 -4.96 6.71 -1.84
N ASP A 102 -5.30 5.57 -2.43
CA ASP A 102 -6.32 5.47 -3.45
C ASP A 102 -7.72 5.48 -2.82
N ARG A 103 -8.53 6.48 -3.20
CA ARG A 103 -9.88 6.63 -2.66
C ARG A 103 -10.77 5.46 -3.04
N ASP A 104 -10.59 4.86 -4.20
CA ASP A 104 -11.43 3.75 -4.66
C ASP A 104 -11.13 2.49 -3.86
N ILE A 105 -9.85 2.20 -3.57
CA ILE A 105 -9.45 1.11 -2.68
C ILE A 105 -9.99 1.36 -1.25
N LEU A 106 -9.84 2.58 -0.71
CA LEU A 106 -10.35 2.91 0.62
C LEU A 106 -11.88 2.81 0.73
N ASN A 107 -12.59 3.19 -0.34
CA ASN A 107 -14.05 3.06 -0.42
C ASN A 107 -14.46 1.58 -0.50
N LYS A 108 -13.76 0.75 -1.29
CA LYS A 108 -13.97 -0.71 -1.31
C LYS A 108 -13.72 -1.30 0.08
N ALA A 109 -12.60 -0.96 0.73
CA ALA A 109 -12.29 -1.43 2.08
C ALA A 109 -13.44 -1.14 3.07
N THR A 110 -13.98 0.07 3.02
CA THR A 110 -15.13 0.48 3.85
C THR A 110 -16.37 -0.38 3.57
N ARG A 111 -16.71 -0.61 2.29
CA ARG A 111 -17.87 -1.44 1.90
C ARG A 111 -17.74 -2.90 2.36
N HIS A 112 -16.50 -3.39 2.46
CA HIS A 112 -16.19 -4.75 2.90
C HIS A 112 -15.90 -4.84 4.41
N ASN A 113 -16.16 -3.79 5.20
CA ASN A 113 -15.86 -3.73 6.63
C ASN A 113 -14.38 -4.05 6.96
N ILE A 114 -13.47 -3.61 6.10
CA ILE A 114 -12.02 -3.74 6.25
C ILE A 114 -11.47 -2.44 6.85
N ASP A 115 -10.68 -2.58 7.92
CA ASP A 115 -9.99 -1.45 8.52
C ASP A 115 -8.96 -0.90 7.54
N SER A 116 -8.79 0.42 7.50
CA SER A 116 -7.82 1.02 6.58
C SER A 116 -7.04 2.16 7.21
N VAL A 117 -5.87 2.43 6.65
CA VAL A 117 -5.00 3.54 7.02
C VAL A 117 -4.62 4.30 5.76
N THR A 118 -4.65 5.62 5.83
CA THR A 118 -4.19 6.50 4.74
C THR A 118 -3.29 7.59 5.30
N ILE A 119 -2.64 8.35 4.43
CA ILE A 119 -1.81 9.49 4.82
C ILE A 119 -2.47 10.78 4.33
N GLU A 120 -2.84 11.64 5.28
CA GLU A 120 -3.35 12.98 4.99
C GLU A 120 -2.55 14.02 5.77
N LYS A 121 -2.11 15.09 5.09
CA LYS A 121 -1.35 16.20 5.71
C LYS A 121 -0.20 15.70 6.61
N GLN A 122 0.54 14.69 6.12
CA GLN A 122 1.67 14.07 6.82
C GLN A 122 1.30 13.33 8.11
N ARG A 123 0.06 12.84 8.23
CA ARG A 123 -0.42 12.07 9.39
C ARG A 123 -1.14 10.82 8.92
N LEU A 124 -1.01 9.74 9.71
CA LEU A 124 -1.81 8.55 9.50
C LEU A 124 -3.25 8.80 9.94
N ILE A 125 -4.19 8.49 9.05
CA ILE A 125 -5.61 8.55 9.32
C ILE A 125 -6.14 7.13 9.31
N TRP A 126 -6.49 6.64 10.51
CA TRP A 126 -7.05 5.31 10.71
C TRP A 126 -8.57 5.33 10.55
N ARG A 127 -9.10 4.40 9.77
CA ARG A 127 -10.53 4.16 9.60
C ARG A 127 -10.81 2.75 10.12
N ILE A 128 -11.24 2.69 11.37
CA ILE A 128 -11.53 1.44 12.08
C ILE A 128 -13.04 1.20 12.10
N ASN A 129 -13.45 0.03 11.65
CA ASN A 129 -14.83 -0.42 11.68
C ASN A 129 -15.08 -1.15 13.00
N TYR A 130 -15.86 -0.51 13.88
CA TYR A 130 -16.19 -1.03 15.22
C TYR A 130 -17.31 -2.09 15.21
N ASN A 131 -17.94 -2.37 14.07
CA ASN A 131 -18.99 -3.38 13.93
C ASN A 131 -18.42 -4.80 13.72
N ARG A 132 -17.27 -5.10 14.33
CA ARG A 132 -16.59 -6.41 14.26
C ARG A 132 -16.84 -7.20 15.53
#